data_AF-A0A2T6D7B9-F1
#
_entry.id   AF-A0A2T6D7B9-F1
#
_cell.length_a   1.000
_cell.length_b   1.000
_cell.length_c   1.000
_cell.angle_alpha   90.00
_cell.angle_beta   90.00
_cell.angle_gamma   90.00
#
_symmetry.space_group_name_H-M   'P 1'
#
loop_
_entity.id
_entity.type
_entity.pdbx_description
1 polymer ?
#
loop_
_entity_poly.entity_id
_entity_poly.type
_entity_poly.pdbx_seq_one_letter_code
_entity_poly.pdbx_strand_id
1 'polypeptide(L)'
;MKRPLWKKLLIGAVLAVILCAGIVCLVALWLIFDGWSDWRRTQEDLRKRGELLTVGQLVPPPIPDGGNFFADSFWEPNAEGKVALPEMTIAKAEVEQLRQRFPAFANFVKEGNRQKTLSPLTGAGALTPEQAEFVLAVLEPTAGSLQAVERLAIRPLARYPLDYSKGLHMEIPHLTAVLQLSQMLAARAQASAAMGQTSESVRDVLLILRLGRAMETDGVIISELTAAACYDVALKVIEKLLPGWSDAQAAQVDAALAEIDLLPGVMTALRMERATMNATFDRLQGASVSGTKSMYYAAVGSKEEPRHLSARSSFFLLAYRYGFLSSDRAFYNRCGQRSLDLLAGSSETWNPKAFAEVEKSIKAETSGFDRYRRIFSWLSVPTIVSGFPRFAFVQSRISQARVACAIQRYALRHGALPDRLADLVPEEMAGEPRDLILGGPLHYRREGKEYLLWSIGWNAVDDGGEASSSERKSTAKLDWVWKGRLPVRE
;
A
#
# COMPACT_ATOMS: atom_id res chain seq x y z
N MET A 1 -2.83 77.33 24.97
CA MET A 1 -3.19 75.98 25.48
C MET A 1 -2.22 74.93 24.93
N LYS A 2 -1.30 74.39 25.75
CA LYS A 2 -0.44 73.26 25.35
C LYS A 2 -1.32 72.01 25.20
N ARG A 3 -1.34 71.37 24.03
CA ARG A 3 -2.03 70.09 23.84
C ARG A 3 -1.49 69.08 24.87
N PRO A 4 -2.36 68.40 25.64
CA PRO A 4 -1.91 67.54 26.73
C PRO A 4 -1.10 66.35 26.20
N LEU A 5 -0.03 65.99 26.91
CA LEU A 5 0.97 64.98 26.52
C LEU A 5 0.34 63.64 26.11
N TRP A 6 -0.75 63.22 26.79
CA TRP A 6 -1.49 61.99 26.48
C TRP A 6 -2.08 61.98 25.07
N LYS A 7 -2.50 63.13 24.51
CA LYS A 7 -3.00 63.19 23.12
C LYS A 7 -1.89 62.95 22.10
N LYS A 8 -0.66 63.41 22.36
CA LYS A 8 0.50 63.15 21.49
C LYS A 8 0.92 61.68 21.55
N LEU A 9 0.94 61.08 22.74
CA LEU A 9 1.20 59.66 22.93
C LEU A 9 0.14 58.78 22.26
N LEU A 10 -1.14 59.15 22.37
CA LEU A 10 -2.24 58.45 21.70
C LEU A 10 -2.13 58.52 20.17
N ILE A 11 -1.83 59.69 19.60
CA ILE A 11 -1.62 59.84 18.15
C ILE A 11 -0.41 59.01 17.69
N GLY A 12 0.70 59.02 18.44
CA GLY A 12 1.87 58.19 18.14
C GLY A 12 1.56 56.70 18.17
N ALA A 13 0.80 56.23 19.16
CA ALA A 13 0.35 54.85 19.27
C ALA A 13 -0.56 54.45 18.09
N VAL A 14 -1.51 55.31 17.71
CA VAL A 14 -2.39 55.09 16.56
C VAL A 14 -1.58 55.00 15.26
N LEU A 15 -0.62 55.91 15.04
CA LEU A 15 0.25 55.87 13.87
C LEU A 15 1.12 54.61 13.82
N ALA A 16 1.63 54.16 14.98
CA ALA A 16 2.37 52.91 15.08
C ALA A 16 1.50 51.69 14.74
N VAL A 17 0.25 51.66 15.22
CA VAL A 17 -0.72 50.59 14.87
C VAL A 17 -1.03 50.59 13.37
N ILE A 18 -1.25 51.76 12.76
CA ILE A 18 -1.49 51.88 11.31
C ILE A 18 -0.27 51.41 10.51
N LEU A 19 0.94 51.79 10.92
CA LEU A 19 2.17 51.35 10.27
C LEU A 19 2.32 49.83 10.37
N CYS A 20 2.13 49.25 11.56
CA CYS A 20 2.17 47.80 11.77
C CYS A 20 1.12 47.09 10.90
N ALA A 21 -0.11 47.59 10.85
CA ALA A 21 -1.15 47.03 9.99
C ALA A 21 -0.77 47.12 8.50
N GLY A 22 -0.20 48.24 8.06
CA GLY A 22 0.29 48.42 6.70
C GLY A 22 1.39 47.43 6.33
N ILE A 23 2.36 47.21 7.23
CA ILE A 23 3.43 46.22 7.04
C ILE A 23 2.83 44.81 6.95
N VAL A 24 1.90 44.45 7.84
CA VAL A 24 1.22 43.14 7.81
C VAL A 24 0.47 42.95 6.48
N CYS A 25 -0.22 43.97 5.98
CA CYS A 25 -0.88 43.92 4.68
C CYS A 25 0.11 43.74 3.53
N LEU A 26 1.22 44.47 3.51
CA LEU A 26 2.26 44.32 2.48
C LEU A 26 2.89 42.93 2.51
N VAL A 27 3.19 42.40 3.69
CA VAL A 27 3.70 41.02 3.84
C VAL A 27 2.67 40.01 3.34
N ALA A 28 1.38 40.17 3.69
CA ALA A 28 0.33 39.29 3.21
C ALA A 28 0.20 39.32 1.68
N LEU A 29 0.22 40.51 1.07
CA LEU A 29 0.18 40.68 -0.38
C LEU A 29 1.40 40.05 -1.07
N TRP A 30 2.59 40.23 -0.47
CA TRP A 30 3.82 39.62 -0.98
C TRP A 30 3.76 38.09 -0.92
N LEU A 31 3.31 37.50 0.20
CA LEU A 31 3.13 36.05 0.35
C LEU A 31 2.14 35.48 -0.67
N ILE A 32 1.02 36.17 -0.89
CA ILE A 32 0.05 35.82 -1.93
C ILE A 32 0.73 35.84 -3.30
N PHE A 33 1.37 36.96 -3.67
CA PHE A 33 2.00 37.10 -4.98
C PHE A 33 3.09 36.05 -5.23
N ASP A 34 3.97 35.84 -4.24
CA ASP A 34 5.04 34.85 -4.29
C ASP A 34 4.47 33.44 -4.48
N GLY A 35 3.48 33.04 -3.68
CA GLY A 35 2.86 31.73 -3.81
C GLY A 35 2.16 31.50 -5.16
N TRP A 36 1.49 32.51 -5.71
CA TRP A 36 0.88 32.43 -7.04
C TRP A 36 1.91 32.36 -8.17
N SER A 37 3.02 33.08 -8.02
CA SER A 37 4.14 33.04 -8.97
C SER A 37 4.86 31.69 -8.92
N ASP A 38 5.07 31.13 -7.72
CA ASP A 38 5.66 29.82 -7.52
C ASP A 38 4.79 28.70 -8.09
N TRP A 39 3.48 28.76 -7.87
CA TRP A 39 2.55 27.80 -8.46
C TRP A 39 2.54 27.88 -10.00
N ARG A 40 2.48 29.08 -10.58
CA ARG A 40 2.52 29.25 -12.05
C ARG A 40 3.77 28.65 -12.67
N ARG A 41 4.95 28.96 -12.12
CA ARG A 41 6.23 28.38 -12.57
C ARG A 41 6.23 26.85 -12.47
N THR A 42 5.77 26.31 -11.34
CA THR A 42 5.68 24.86 -11.13
C THR A 42 4.74 24.20 -12.13
N GLN A 43 3.58 24.80 -12.37
CA GLN A 43 2.58 24.29 -13.31
C GLN A 43 3.10 24.31 -14.76
N GLU A 44 3.82 25.36 -15.16
CA GLU A 44 4.46 25.45 -16.47
C GLU A 44 5.55 24.39 -16.65
N ASP A 45 6.40 24.18 -15.64
CA ASP A 45 7.45 23.15 -15.66
C ASP A 45 6.85 21.74 -15.82
N LEU A 46 5.82 21.42 -15.04
CA LEU A 46 5.14 20.12 -15.12
C LEU A 46 4.48 19.88 -16.47
N ARG A 47 3.85 20.92 -17.05
CA ARG A 47 3.28 20.82 -18.40
C ARG A 47 4.36 20.62 -19.46
N LYS A 48 5.51 21.27 -19.35
CA LYS A 48 6.66 21.05 -20.25
C LYS A 48 7.19 19.62 -20.16
N ARG A 49 7.12 19.01 -18.98
CA ARG A 49 7.43 17.59 -18.74
C ARG A 49 6.33 16.63 -19.22
N GLY A 50 5.21 17.13 -19.74
CA GLY A 50 4.09 16.30 -20.22
C GLY A 50 3.17 15.77 -19.11
N GLU A 51 3.28 16.28 -17.89
CA GLU A 51 2.50 15.79 -16.76
C GLU A 51 1.03 16.25 -16.81
N LEU A 52 0.12 15.32 -16.55
CA LEU A 52 -1.31 15.56 -16.41
C LEU A 52 -1.62 15.96 -14.96
N LEU A 53 -2.41 17.02 -14.78
CA LEU A 53 -2.58 17.69 -13.48
C LEU A 53 -4.01 17.63 -12.94
N THR A 54 -4.98 17.16 -13.72
CA THR A 54 -6.39 17.07 -13.31
C THR A 54 -6.87 15.63 -13.27
N VAL A 55 -7.83 15.37 -12.38
CA VAL A 55 -8.38 14.02 -12.17
C VAL A 55 -8.97 13.49 -13.48
N GLY A 56 -9.78 14.30 -14.18
CA GLY A 56 -10.42 13.88 -15.43
C GLY A 56 -9.47 13.50 -16.57
N GLN A 57 -8.21 13.93 -16.54
CA GLN A 57 -7.19 13.50 -17.50
C GLN A 57 -6.59 12.13 -17.18
N LEU A 58 -6.70 11.67 -15.92
CA LEU A 58 -6.10 10.45 -15.41
C LEU A 58 -7.11 9.35 -15.10
N VAL A 59 -8.41 9.66 -14.99
CA VAL A 59 -9.44 8.65 -14.76
C VAL A 59 -9.37 7.61 -15.88
N PRO A 60 -9.22 6.31 -15.55
CA PRO A 60 -9.21 5.27 -16.58
C PRO A 60 -10.51 5.27 -17.41
N PRO A 61 -10.49 4.81 -18.67
CA PRO A 61 -11.71 4.69 -19.47
C PRO A 61 -12.62 3.58 -18.92
N PRO A 62 -13.96 3.72 -19.01
CA PRO A 62 -14.90 2.71 -18.53
C PRO A 62 -14.67 1.38 -19.25
N ILE A 63 -14.96 0.27 -18.57
CA ILE A 63 -14.82 -1.09 -19.11
C ILE A 63 -16.17 -1.82 -19.13
N PRO A 64 -16.39 -2.79 -20.04
CA PRO A 64 -17.65 -3.53 -20.11
C PRO A 64 -17.89 -4.44 -18.89
N ASP A 65 -19.12 -4.43 -18.37
CA ASP A 65 -19.50 -5.19 -17.18
C ASP A 65 -19.32 -6.71 -17.34
N GLY A 66 -19.62 -7.26 -18.52
CA GLY A 66 -19.53 -8.70 -18.79
C GLY A 66 -18.12 -9.28 -18.58
N GLY A 67 -17.08 -8.45 -18.71
CA GLY A 67 -15.68 -8.83 -18.49
C GLY A 67 -15.08 -8.26 -17.21
N ASN A 68 -15.82 -7.51 -16.40
CA ASN A 68 -15.32 -6.82 -15.21
C ASN A 68 -15.57 -7.63 -13.93
N PHE A 69 -14.51 -7.98 -13.22
CA PHE A 69 -14.52 -8.64 -11.91
C PHE A 69 -15.41 -7.93 -10.87
N PHE A 70 -15.41 -6.60 -10.84
CA PHE A 70 -16.14 -5.80 -9.84
C PHE A 70 -17.57 -5.41 -10.23
N ALA A 71 -18.04 -5.79 -11.42
CA ALA A 71 -19.38 -5.45 -11.89
C ALA A 71 -20.49 -6.39 -11.34
N ASP A 72 -20.13 -7.40 -10.56
CA ASP A 72 -21.09 -8.32 -9.93
C ASP A 72 -21.62 -7.74 -8.61
N SER A 73 -22.90 -8.02 -8.29
CA SER A 73 -23.55 -7.51 -7.08
C SER A 73 -22.89 -7.98 -5.77
N PHE A 74 -22.06 -9.02 -5.81
CA PHE A 74 -21.19 -9.41 -4.70
C PHE A 74 -20.33 -8.26 -4.15
N TRP A 75 -19.96 -7.30 -5.02
CA TRP A 75 -19.10 -6.17 -4.67
C TRP A 75 -19.86 -4.89 -4.31
N GLU A 76 -21.19 -4.94 -4.27
CA GLU A 76 -22.01 -3.78 -3.94
C GLU A 76 -21.88 -3.41 -2.45
N PRO A 77 -21.65 -2.13 -2.13
CA PRO A 77 -21.63 -1.68 -0.75
C PRO A 77 -23.03 -1.77 -0.12
N ASN A 78 -23.07 -2.15 1.16
CA ASN A 78 -24.28 -2.11 1.96
C ASN A 78 -24.65 -0.66 2.40
N ALA A 79 -25.69 -0.52 3.23
CA ALA A 79 -26.16 0.78 3.72
C ALA A 79 -25.10 1.58 4.51
N GLU A 80 -24.10 0.91 5.08
CA GLU A 80 -22.97 1.55 5.77
C GLU A 80 -21.78 1.87 4.84
N GLY A 81 -21.94 1.69 3.53
CA GLY A 81 -20.89 1.94 2.53
C GLY A 81 -19.75 0.94 2.61
N LYS A 82 -20.02 -0.32 2.97
CA LYS A 82 -19.02 -1.41 3.03
C LYS A 82 -19.44 -2.57 2.15
N VAL A 83 -18.47 -3.18 1.46
CA VAL A 83 -18.68 -4.51 0.90
C VAL A 83 -18.70 -5.51 2.05
N ALA A 84 -19.88 -6.02 2.39
CA ALA A 84 -20.09 -6.83 3.58
C ALA A 84 -19.76 -8.31 3.31
N LEU A 85 -18.91 -8.87 4.17
CA LEU A 85 -18.67 -10.31 4.26
C LEU A 85 -19.17 -10.77 5.63
N PRO A 86 -20.50 -10.91 5.84
CA PRO A 86 -21.07 -11.18 7.16
C PRO A 86 -20.53 -12.47 7.77
N GLU A 87 -20.13 -13.44 6.93
CA GLU A 87 -19.56 -14.73 7.34
C GLU A 87 -18.18 -14.58 8.00
N MET A 88 -17.56 -13.40 7.95
CA MET A 88 -16.30 -13.08 8.65
C MET A 88 -16.44 -13.03 10.18
N THR A 89 -17.66 -13.01 10.70
CA THR A 89 -17.92 -12.96 12.15
C THR A 89 -18.42 -14.32 12.63
N ILE A 90 -17.71 -14.93 13.58
CA ILE A 90 -18.13 -16.14 14.28
C ILE A 90 -19.17 -15.74 15.33
N ALA A 91 -20.39 -16.25 15.20
CA ALA A 91 -21.47 -16.02 16.15
C ALA A 91 -21.35 -16.94 17.38
N LYS A 92 -21.98 -16.56 18.50
CA LYS A 92 -21.93 -17.34 19.75
C LYS A 92 -22.36 -18.81 19.59
N ALA A 93 -23.39 -19.09 18.78
CA ALA A 93 -23.85 -20.46 18.53
C ALA A 93 -22.78 -21.29 17.80
N GLU A 94 -22.07 -20.68 16.85
CA GLU A 94 -21.00 -21.32 16.09
C GLU A 94 -19.77 -21.58 16.97
N VAL A 95 -19.45 -20.68 17.90
CA VAL A 95 -18.39 -20.89 18.90
C VAL A 95 -18.61 -22.20 19.66
N GLU A 96 -19.83 -22.43 20.12
CA GLU A 96 -20.17 -23.64 20.87
C GLU A 96 -20.02 -24.90 20.02
N GLN A 97 -20.53 -24.88 18.78
CA GLN A 97 -20.40 -25.99 17.83
C GLN A 97 -18.93 -26.31 17.51
N LEU A 98 -18.12 -25.30 17.23
CA LEU A 98 -16.70 -25.48 16.94
C LEU A 98 -15.92 -26.03 18.15
N ARG A 99 -16.23 -25.58 19.37
CA ARG A 99 -15.58 -26.09 20.59
C ARG A 99 -15.97 -27.53 20.89
N GLN A 100 -17.22 -27.92 20.63
CA GLN A 100 -17.68 -29.29 20.79
C GLN A 100 -17.04 -30.23 19.75
N ARG A 101 -16.99 -29.81 18.48
CA ARG A 101 -16.40 -30.60 17.40
C ARG A 101 -14.87 -30.69 17.51
N PHE A 102 -14.23 -29.63 18.00
CA PHE A 102 -12.77 -29.51 18.06
C PHE A 102 -12.28 -29.10 19.47
N PRO A 103 -12.38 -30.00 20.47
CA PRO A 103 -12.06 -29.67 21.86
C PRO A 103 -10.59 -29.25 22.06
N ALA A 104 -9.67 -29.81 21.26
CA ALA A 104 -8.25 -29.45 21.28
C ALA A 104 -7.98 -27.97 20.92
N PHE A 105 -8.88 -27.34 20.15
CA PHE A 105 -8.73 -25.96 19.69
C PHE A 105 -9.68 -24.98 20.39
N ALA A 106 -10.40 -25.41 21.42
CA ALA A 106 -11.46 -24.62 22.04
C ALA A 106 -11.01 -23.23 22.55
N ASN A 107 -9.75 -23.12 22.98
CA ASN A 107 -9.13 -21.87 23.45
C ASN A 107 -8.93 -20.82 22.34
N PHE A 108 -8.83 -21.25 21.07
CA PHE A 108 -8.67 -20.36 19.92
C PHE A 108 -10.01 -19.81 19.41
N VAL A 109 -11.12 -20.52 19.66
CA VAL A 109 -12.45 -20.16 19.18
C VAL A 109 -13.07 -19.10 20.10
N LYS A 110 -13.33 -17.92 19.56
CA LYS A 110 -13.99 -16.80 20.25
C LYS A 110 -15.00 -16.15 19.31
N GLU A 111 -16.02 -15.52 19.89
CA GLU A 111 -16.95 -14.69 19.14
C GLU A 111 -16.21 -13.51 18.50
N GLY A 112 -16.60 -13.14 17.27
CA GLY A 112 -16.02 -12.02 16.55
C GLY A 112 -15.25 -12.45 15.30
N ASN A 113 -14.16 -11.74 14.99
CA ASN A 113 -13.50 -11.88 13.70
C ASN A 113 -12.85 -13.27 13.51
N ARG A 114 -13.39 -14.03 12.55
CA ARG A 114 -12.95 -15.38 12.16
C ARG A 114 -11.46 -15.47 11.86
N GLN A 115 -10.88 -14.43 11.25
CA GLN A 115 -9.45 -14.39 10.97
C GLN A 115 -8.59 -14.43 12.24
N LYS A 116 -9.07 -13.85 13.35
CA LYS A 116 -8.33 -13.88 14.61
C LYS A 116 -8.24 -15.30 15.17
N THR A 117 -9.24 -16.13 14.95
CA THR A 117 -9.23 -17.56 15.33
C THR A 117 -8.24 -18.36 14.49
N LEU A 118 -8.11 -18.06 13.20
CA LEU A 118 -7.22 -18.79 12.29
C LEU A 118 -5.75 -18.34 12.38
N SER A 119 -5.51 -17.04 12.63
CA SER A 119 -4.18 -16.43 12.55
C SER A 119 -3.06 -17.11 13.36
N PRO A 120 -3.30 -17.66 14.58
CA PRO A 120 -2.24 -18.34 15.34
C PRO A 120 -1.79 -19.64 14.68
N LEU A 121 -2.70 -20.36 14.02
CA LEU A 121 -2.42 -21.63 13.36
C LEU A 121 -1.74 -21.39 12.02
N THR A 122 -2.33 -20.51 11.20
CA THR A 122 -1.82 -20.21 9.86
C THR A 122 -0.54 -19.37 9.87
N GLY A 123 -0.22 -18.74 11.01
CA GLY A 123 1.03 -18.01 11.22
C GLY A 123 2.22 -18.90 11.57
N ALA A 124 1.98 -20.11 12.09
CA ALA A 124 3.01 -21.06 12.50
C ALA A 124 3.58 -21.86 11.30
N GLY A 125 4.29 -22.95 11.57
CA GLY A 125 4.80 -23.87 10.54
C GLY A 125 3.71 -24.56 9.71
N ALA A 126 4.05 -25.68 9.05
CA ALA A 126 3.06 -26.46 8.32
C ALA A 126 1.94 -26.96 9.26
N LEU A 127 0.69 -26.93 8.79
CA LEU A 127 -0.45 -27.42 9.56
C LEU A 127 -0.42 -28.95 9.65
N THR A 128 -0.82 -29.48 10.81
CA THR A 128 -1.17 -30.91 10.91
C THR A 128 -2.52 -31.18 10.24
N PRO A 129 -2.83 -32.44 9.86
CA PRO A 129 -4.14 -32.77 9.30
C PRO A 129 -5.31 -32.38 10.23
N GLU A 130 -5.16 -32.55 11.55
CA GLU A 130 -6.17 -32.13 12.53
C GLU A 130 -6.37 -30.61 12.57
N GLN A 131 -5.27 -29.84 12.50
CA GLN A 131 -5.34 -28.38 12.39
C GLN A 131 -5.97 -27.95 11.07
N ALA A 132 -5.67 -28.65 9.98
CA ALA A 132 -6.24 -28.38 8.66
C ALA A 132 -7.75 -28.61 8.65
N GLU A 133 -8.23 -29.72 9.23
CA GLU A 133 -9.67 -29.98 9.36
C GLU A 133 -10.37 -28.88 10.18
N PHE A 134 -9.76 -28.45 11.29
CA PHE A 134 -10.28 -27.34 12.08
C PHE A 134 -10.34 -26.04 11.28
N VAL A 135 -9.28 -25.68 10.54
CA VAL A 135 -9.26 -24.49 9.68
C VAL A 135 -10.35 -24.55 8.62
N LEU A 136 -10.54 -25.70 7.96
CA LEU A 136 -11.59 -25.88 6.96
C LEU A 136 -12.99 -25.77 7.56
N ALA A 137 -13.22 -26.35 8.74
CA ALA A 137 -14.51 -26.22 9.42
C ALA A 137 -14.79 -24.78 9.86
N VAL A 138 -13.78 -24.03 10.30
CA VAL A 138 -13.92 -22.60 10.57
C VAL A 138 -14.18 -21.82 9.27
N LEU A 139 -13.70 -22.26 8.10
CA LEU A 139 -13.95 -21.56 6.83
C LEU A 139 -15.25 -21.99 6.15
N GLU A 140 -15.89 -23.08 6.57
CA GLU A 140 -17.10 -23.63 5.96
C GLU A 140 -18.20 -22.58 5.73
N PRO A 141 -18.54 -21.69 6.70
CA PRO A 141 -19.55 -20.65 6.47
C PRO A 141 -19.17 -19.64 5.39
N THR A 142 -17.88 -19.48 5.09
CA THR A 142 -17.37 -18.51 4.10
C THR A 142 -17.36 -19.05 2.66
N ALA A 143 -17.74 -20.32 2.46
CA ALA A 143 -17.66 -20.99 1.17
C ALA A 143 -18.37 -20.25 0.03
N GLY A 144 -19.53 -19.63 0.30
CA GLY A 144 -20.26 -18.84 -0.69
C GLY A 144 -19.44 -17.64 -1.22
N SER A 145 -18.79 -16.90 -0.32
CA SER A 145 -17.93 -15.77 -0.67
C SER A 145 -16.69 -16.21 -1.44
N LEU A 146 -16.07 -17.34 -1.06
CA LEU A 146 -14.92 -17.90 -1.80
C LEU A 146 -15.30 -18.39 -3.20
N GLN A 147 -16.43 -19.09 -3.34
CA GLN A 147 -16.96 -19.54 -4.63
C GLN A 147 -17.36 -18.37 -5.54
N ALA A 148 -17.89 -17.29 -4.97
CA ALA A 148 -18.18 -16.07 -5.73
C ALA A 148 -16.90 -15.48 -6.33
N VAL A 149 -15.83 -15.36 -5.54
CA VAL A 149 -14.53 -14.88 -6.03
C VAL A 149 -13.95 -15.82 -7.10
N GLU A 150 -14.02 -17.14 -6.89
CA GLU A 150 -13.58 -18.14 -7.88
C GLU A 150 -14.28 -17.95 -9.23
N ARG A 151 -15.61 -17.84 -9.22
CA ARG A 151 -16.41 -17.60 -10.43
C ARG A 151 -16.04 -16.30 -11.12
N LEU A 152 -15.85 -15.23 -10.35
CA LEU A 152 -15.58 -13.90 -10.88
C LEU A 152 -14.14 -13.74 -11.37
N ALA A 153 -13.17 -14.46 -10.79
CA ALA A 153 -11.76 -14.39 -11.13
C ALA A 153 -11.46 -14.74 -12.60
N ILE A 154 -12.35 -15.48 -13.26
CA ILE A 154 -12.30 -15.82 -14.69
C ILE A 154 -12.46 -14.57 -15.57
N ARG A 155 -13.12 -13.51 -15.07
CA ARG A 155 -13.30 -12.26 -15.80
C ARG A 155 -11.92 -11.58 -15.98
N PRO A 156 -11.53 -11.24 -17.23
CA PRO A 156 -10.17 -10.78 -17.53
C PRO A 156 -9.89 -9.34 -17.07
N LEU A 157 -10.94 -8.52 -16.93
CA LEU A 157 -10.81 -7.14 -16.49
C LEU A 157 -11.20 -7.01 -15.02
N ALA A 158 -10.68 -5.98 -14.37
CA ALA A 158 -11.12 -5.55 -13.05
C ALA A 158 -11.11 -4.03 -13.04
N ARG A 159 -12.20 -3.42 -12.61
CA ARG A 159 -12.24 -2.00 -12.25
C ARG A 159 -13.39 -1.75 -11.30
N TYR A 160 -13.09 -1.31 -10.09
CA TYR A 160 -14.12 -0.91 -9.16
C TYR A 160 -14.70 0.45 -9.59
N PRO A 161 -16.04 0.66 -9.54
CA PRO A 161 -16.67 1.92 -9.98
C PRO A 161 -16.45 3.06 -8.97
N LEU A 162 -15.20 3.50 -8.82
CA LEU A 162 -14.83 4.59 -7.93
C LEU A 162 -15.28 5.95 -8.46
N ASP A 163 -15.83 6.78 -7.58
CA ASP A 163 -16.19 8.17 -7.86
C ASP A 163 -15.01 9.10 -7.56
N TYR A 164 -14.09 9.20 -8.52
CA TYR A 164 -12.90 10.06 -8.44
C TYR A 164 -13.25 11.54 -8.24
N SER A 165 -14.47 11.98 -8.57
CA SER A 165 -14.90 13.37 -8.38
C SER A 165 -14.98 13.76 -6.91
N LYS A 166 -15.15 12.80 -5.99
CA LYS A 166 -15.19 13.04 -4.54
C LYS A 166 -13.82 13.40 -3.96
N GLY A 167 -12.71 13.12 -4.67
CA GLY A 167 -11.35 13.45 -4.22
C GLY A 167 -11.03 12.78 -2.87
N LEU A 168 -10.59 13.55 -1.87
CA LEU A 168 -10.27 13.02 -0.53
C LEU A 168 -11.45 12.35 0.20
N HIS A 169 -12.69 12.61 -0.23
CA HIS A 169 -13.89 11.97 0.31
C HIS A 169 -14.34 10.75 -0.51
N MET A 170 -13.55 10.30 -1.48
CA MET A 170 -13.84 9.12 -2.28
C MET A 170 -13.90 7.89 -1.37
N GLU A 171 -14.96 7.10 -1.52
CA GLU A 171 -15.14 5.86 -0.79
C GLU A 171 -14.52 4.71 -1.58
N ILE A 172 -13.82 3.82 -0.88
CA ILE A 172 -13.08 2.71 -1.48
C ILE A 172 -13.44 1.42 -0.71
N PRO A 173 -14.72 0.99 -0.81
CA PRO A 173 -15.32 0.03 0.12
C PRO A 173 -14.83 -1.42 -0.07
N HIS A 174 -14.30 -1.74 -1.26
CA HIS A 174 -13.87 -3.09 -1.63
C HIS A 174 -12.54 -3.52 -1.02
N LEU A 175 -11.65 -2.58 -0.67
CA LEU A 175 -10.28 -2.91 -0.21
C LEU A 175 -10.26 -3.85 0.99
N THR A 176 -11.15 -3.60 1.96
CA THR A 176 -11.21 -4.41 3.19
C THR A 176 -11.70 -5.82 2.87
N ALA A 177 -12.73 -5.96 2.04
CA ALA A 177 -13.26 -7.25 1.62
C ALA A 177 -12.20 -8.05 0.84
N VAL A 178 -11.50 -7.42 -0.10
CA VAL A 178 -10.43 -8.06 -0.89
C VAL A 178 -9.30 -8.60 0.01
N LEU A 179 -8.87 -7.82 1.00
CA LEU A 179 -7.85 -8.27 1.94
C LEU A 179 -8.34 -9.42 2.84
N GLN A 180 -9.59 -9.36 3.30
CA GLN A 180 -10.20 -10.44 4.07
C GLN A 180 -10.32 -11.73 3.27
N LEU A 181 -10.75 -11.65 2.00
CA LEU A 181 -10.81 -12.78 1.07
C LEU A 181 -9.44 -13.39 0.85
N SER A 182 -8.42 -12.55 0.64
CA SER A 182 -7.03 -13.01 0.48
C SER A 182 -6.53 -13.79 1.71
N GLN A 183 -6.89 -13.35 2.92
CA GLN A 183 -6.52 -14.02 4.16
C GLN A 183 -7.24 -15.36 4.35
N MET A 184 -8.53 -15.44 3.98
CA MET A 184 -9.29 -16.69 4.02
C MET A 184 -8.75 -17.71 3.01
N LEU A 185 -8.50 -17.28 1.78
CA LEU A 185 -7.88 -18.11 0.74
C LEU A 185 -6.50 -18.61 1.20
N ALA A 186 -5.71 -17.77 1.87
CA ALA A 186 -4.41 -18.19 2.40
C ALA A 186 -4.51 -19.25 3.50
N ALA A 187 -5.56 -19.19 4.32
CA ALA A 187 -5.85 -20.20 5.34
C ALA A 187 -6.32 -21.51 4.69
N ARG A 188 -7.24 -21.43 3.72
CA ARG A 188 -7.73 -22.60 2.96
C ARG A 188 -6.61 -23.27 2.17
N ALA A 189 -5.75 -22.50 1.51
CA ALA A 189 -4.61 -23.02 0.77
C ALA A 189 -3.67 -23.86 1.64
N GLN A 190 -3.36 -23.38 2.85
CA GLN A 190 -2.51 -24.12 3.80
C GLN A 190 -3.21 -25.38 4.32
N ALA A 191 -4.51 -25.32 4.60
CA ALA A 191 -5.26 -26.47 5.07
C ALA A 191 -5.42 -27.54 3.98
N SER A 192 -5.81 -27.17 2.76
CA SER A 192 -5.88 -28.08 1.62
C SER A 192 -4.53 -28.75 1.33
N ALA A 193 -3.42 -28.00 1.41
CA ALA A 193 -2.09 -28.61 1.25
C ALA A 193 -1.77 -29.65 2.32
N ALA A 194 -2.11 -29.39 3.59
CA ALA A 194 -1.91 -30.36 4.68
C ALA A 194 -2.81 -31.61 4.55
N MET A 195 -3.91 -31.52 3.80
CA MET A 195 -4.78 -32.63 3.44
C MET A 195 -4.37 -33.33 2.13
N GLY A 196 -3.22 -33.00 1.54
CA GLY A 196 -2.75 -33.57 0.27
C GLY A 196 -3.43 -33.00 -0.98
N GLN A 197 -4.30 -31.99 -0.83
CA GLN A 197 -5.04 -31.36 -1.93
C GLN A 197 -4.24 -30.20 -2.54
N THR A 198 -3.05 -30.49 -3.08
CA THR A 198 -2.10 -29.47 -3.57
C THR A 198 -2.66 -28.61 -4.71
N SER A 199 -3.46 -29.20 -5.60
CA SER A 199 -4.11 -28.46 -6.70
C SER A 199 -5.09 -27.40 -6.21
N GLU A 200 -5.82 -27.68 -5.13
CA GLU A 200 -6.73 -26.69 -4.52
C GLU A 200 -5.94 -25.56 -3.85
N SER A 201 -4.85 -25.93 -3.19
CA SER A 201 -3.93 -24.99 -2.56
C SER A 201 -3.32 -24.00 -3.56
N VAL A 202 -2.82 -24.50 -4.69
CA VAL A 202 -2.25 -23.66 -5.76
C VAL A 202 -3.31 -22.76 -6.38
N ARG A 203 -4.53 -23.27 -6.61
CA ARG A 203 -5.65 -22.45 -7.08
C ARG A 203 -5.93 -21.28 -6.15
N ASP A 204 -5.93 -21.49 -4.83
CA ASP A 204 -6.15 -20.42 -3.86
C ASP A 204 -5.03 -19.37 -3.86
N VAL A 205 -3.78 -19.80 -4.00
CA VAL A 205 -2.64 -18.87 -4.17
C VAL A 205 -2.83 -18.00 -5.41
N LEU A 206 -3.19 -18.59 -6.54
CA LEU A 206 -3.44 -17.86 -7.79
C LEU A 206 -4.62 -16.88 -7.67
N LEU A 207 -5.65 -17.23 -6.91
CA LEU A 207 -6.77 -16.32 -6.61
C LEU A 207 -6.31 -15.13 -5.78
N ILE A 208 -5.44 -15.31 -4.78
CA ILE A 208 -4.89 -14.19 -4.00
C ILE A 208 -4.07 -13.26 -4.91
N LEU A 209 -3.25 -13.81 -5.82
CA LEU A 209 -2.52 -13.00 -6.81
C LEU A 209 -3.48 -12.27 -7.76
N ARG A 210 -4.58 -12.89 -8.18
CA ARG A 210 -5.63 -12.25 -9.01
C ARG A 210 -6.34 -11.10 -8.28
N LEU A 211 -6.58 -11.25 -6.98
CA LEU A 211 -7.15 -10.21 -6.12
C LEU A 211 -6.20 -9.01 -5.99
N GLY A 212 -4.90 -9.24 -5.83
CA GLY A 212 -3.89 -8.18 -5.84
C GLY A 212 -3.92 -7.37 -7.14
N ARG A 213 -3.86 -8.06 -8.29
CA ARG A 213 -3.92 -7.42 -9.62
C ARG A 213 -5.20 -6.62 -9.85
N ALA A 214 -6.31 -7.05 -9.26
CA ALA A 214 -7.57 -6.33 -9.39
C ALA A 214 -7.49 -4.91 -8.78
N MET A 215 -6.66 -4.70 -7.74
CA MET A 215 -6.52 -3.42 -7.05
C MET A 215 -5.67 -2.39 -7.81
N GLU A 216 -4.70 -2.86 -8.59
CA GLU A 216 -3.80 -1.99 -9.38
C GLU A 216 -4.56 -1.14 -10.42
N THR A 217 -5.77 -1.57 -10.79
CA THR A 217 -6.61 -0.89 -11.79
C THR A 217 -7.32 0.36 -11.26
N ASP A 218 -7.39 0.54 -9.94
CA ASP A 218 -8.05 1.70 -9.32
C ASP A 218 -7.25 2.99 -9.54
N GLY A 219 -5.91 2.89 -9.68
CA GLY A 219 -5.03 4.02 -9.93
C GLY A 219 -4.90 4.99 -8.76
N VAL A 220 -5.02 4.52 -7.50
CA VAL A 220 -4.85 5.33 -6.28
C VAL A 220 -3.94 4.62 -5.28
N ILE A 221 -3.18 5.38 -4.46
CA ILE A 221 -2.06 4.80 -3.69
C ILE A 221 -2.53 3.80 -2.64
N ILE A 222 -3.69 4.03 -2.04
CA ILE A 222 -4.24 3.10 -1.05
C ILE A 222 -4.61 1.75 -1.68
N SER A 223 -5.09 1.71 -2.92
CA SER A 223 -5.34 0.46 -3.64
C SER A 223 -4.04 -0.27 -3.98
N GLU A 224 -2.98 0.44 -4.37
CA GLU A 224 -1.65 -0.14 -4.59
C GLU A 224 -1.08 -0.77 -3.30
N LEU A 225 -1.26 -0.11 -2.15
CA LEU A 225 -0.88 -0.68 -0.86
C LEU A 225 -1.68 -1.95 -0.53
N THR A 226 -2.96 -1.99 -0.90
CA THR A 226 -3.79 -3.20 -0.78
C THR A 226 -3.33 -4.30 -1.73
N ALA A 227 -2.94 -3.98 -2.97
CA ALA A 227 -2.34 -4.93 -3.91
C ALA A 227 -1.09 -5.58 -3.31
N ALA A 228 -0.15 -4.75 -2.83
CA ALA A 228 1.07 -5.19 -2.17
C ALA A 228 0.80 -6.03 -0.90
N ALA A 229 -0.27 -5.74 -0.17
CA ALA A 229 -0.70 -6.56 0.97
C ALA A 229 -1.21 -7.94 0.54
N CYS A 230 -2.00 -8.03 -0.53
CA CYS A 230 -2.47 -9.30 -1.08
C CYS A 230 -1.29 -10.16 -1.57
N TYR A 231 -0.33 -9.56 -2.27
CA TYR A 231 0.88 -10.27 -2.71
C TYR A 231 1.72 -10.77 -1.54
N ASP A 232 1.95 -9.97 -0.49
CA ASP A 232 2.68 -10.44 0.68
C ASP A 232 1.94 -11.56 1.44
N VAL A 233 0.60 -11.61 1.37
CA VAL A 233 -0.18 -12.76 1.86
C VAL A 233 0.11 -13.99 1.00
N ALA A 234 0.02 -13.88 -0.34
CA ALA A 234 0.33 -14.99 -1.24
C ALA A 234 1.77 -15.50 -1.08
N LEU A 235 2.75 -14.60 -1.04
CA LEU A 235 4.17 -14.93 -0.93
C LEU A 235 4.49 -15.71 0.35
N LYS A 236 3.86 -15.37 1.48
CA LYS A 236 4.00 -16.15 2.73
C LYS A 236 3.46 -17.56 2.60
N VAL A 237 2.39 -17.76 1.82
CA VAL A 237 1.83 -19.09 1.55
C VAL A 237 2.73 -19.86 0.58
N ILE A 238 3.17 -19.21 -0.50
CA ILE A 238 4.10 -19.79 -1.50
C ILE A 238 5.35 -20.32 -0.80
N GLU A 239 6.02 -19.49 0.02
CA GLU A 239 7.24 -19.87 0.75
C GLU A 239 7.08 -21.16 1.57
N LYS A 240 5.91 -21.35 2.19
CA LYS A 240 5.63 -22.56 2.99
C LYS A 240 5.31 -23.79 2.14
N LEU A 241 4.55 -23.60 1.07
CA LEU A 241 3.90 -24.70 0.34
C LEU A 241 4.68 -25.15 -0.90
N LEU A 242 5.57 -24.31 -1.42
CA LEU A 242 6.39 -24.58 -2.60
C LEU A 242 7.11 -25.93 -2.59
N PRO A 243 7.69 -26.43 -1.47
CA PRO A 243 8.36 -27.74 -1.46
C PRO A 243 7.44 -28.92 -1.77
N GLY A 244 6.12 -28.77 -1.62
CA GLY A 244 5.11 -29.79 -1.94
C GLY A 244 4.52 -29.66 -3.35
N TRP A 245 4.99 -28.72 -4.16
CA TRP A 245 4.45 -28.49 -5.50
C TRP A 245 5.17 -29.31 -6.57
N SER A 246 4.42 -29.74 -7.58
CA SER A 246 4.97 -30.34 -8.80
C SER A 246 5.63 -29.29 -9.71
N ASP A 247 6.37 -29.75 -10.73
CA ASP A 247 7.01 -28.87 -11.72
C ASP A 247 5.97 -27.96 -12.41
N ALA A 248 4.83 -28.53 -12.80
CA ALA A 248 3.73 -27.81 -13.44
C ALA A 248 3.09 -26.76 -12.51
N GLN A 249 2.90 -27.08 -11.23
CA GLN A 249 2.33 -26.16 -10.25
C GLN A 249 3.28 -24.99 -9.97
N ALA A 250 4.59 -25.26 -9.79
CA ALA A 250 5.61 -24.23 -9.62
C ALA A 250 5.71 -23.32 -10.86
N ALA A 251 5.66 -23.89 -12.07
CA ALA A 251 5.65 -23.14 -13.32
C ALA A 251 4.41 -22.26 -13.46
N GLN A 252 3.23 -22.76 -13.07
CA GLN A 252 1.99 -21.99 -13.12
C GLN A 252 2.03 -20.77 -12.19
N VAL A 253 2.55 -20.93 -10.98
CA VAL A 253 2.68 -19.81 -10.03
C VAL A 253 3.77 -18.83 -10.44
N ASP A 254 4.91 -19.31 -10.95
CA ASP A 254 5.95 -18.43 -11.52
C ASP A 254 5.40 -17.56 -12.67
N ALA A 255 4.62 -18.15 -13.59
CA ALA A 255 3.98 -17.40 -14.67
C ALA A 255 3.06 -16.28 -14.14
N ALA A 256 2.26 -16.56 -13.10
CA ALA A 256 1.40 -15.55 -12.48
C ALA A 256 2.21 -14.45 -11.74
N LEU A 257 3.33 -14.80 -11.12
CA LEU A 257 4.24 -13.86 -10.47
C LEU A 257 5.00 -12.98 -11.49
N ALA A 258 5.33 -13.53 -12.65
CA ALA A 258 6.05 -12.83 -13.72
C ALA A 258 5.25 -11.66 -14.32
N GLU A 259 3.93 -11.70 -14.21
CA GLU A 259 3.04 -10.62 -14.67
C GLU A 259 2.98 -9.43 -13.71
N ILE A 260 3.58 -9.52 -12.51
CA ILE A 260 3.45 -8.48 -11.47
C ILE A 260 4.67 -7.54 -11.51
N ASP A 261 4.39 -6.29 -11.86
CA ASP A 261 5.30 -5.16 -11.72
C ASP A 261 4.59 -4.01 -11.00
N LEU A 262 4.97 -3.77 -9.75
CA LEU A 262 4.34 -2.76 -8.90
C LEU A 262 4.71 -1.33 -9.30
N LEU A 263 5.86 -1.12 -9.95
CA LEU A 263 6.40 0.23 -10.14
C LEU A 263 5.50 1.11 -11.05
N PRO A 264 5.01 0.64 -12.22
CA PRO A 264 4.09 1.40 -13.05
C PRO A 264 2.78 1.78 -12.35
N GLY A 265 2.23 0.86 -11.54
CA GLY A 265 1.02 1.10 -10.74
C GLY A 265 1.24 2.22 -9.73
N VAL A 266 2.32 2.13 -8.94
CA VAL A 266 2.71 3.17 -7.96
C VAL A 266 2.91 4.54 -8.62
N MET A 267 3.56 4.61 -9.78
CA MET A 267 3.76 5.87 -10.50
C MET A 267 2.43 6.46 -11.01
N THR A 268 1.52 5.61 -11.51
CA THR A 268 0.19 6.03 -11.97
C THR A 268 -0.64 6.56 -10.79
N ALA A 269 -0.64 5.81 -9.69
CA ALA A 269 -1.31 6.19 -8.46
C ALA A 269 -0.76 7.51 -7.90
N LEU A 270 0.56 7.73 -7.92
CA LEU A 270 1.15 8.99 -7.47
C LEU A 270 0.73 10.20 -8.34
N ARG A 271 0.56 10.00 -9.65
CA ARG A 271 -0.01 11.04 -10.54
C ARG A 271 -1.47 11.34 -10.18
N MET A 272 -2.27 10.32 -9.88
CA MET A 272 -3.65 10.48 -9.45
C MET A 272 -3.76 11.19 -8.09
N GLU A 273 -2.89 10.86 -7.13
CA GLU A 273 -2.79 11.57 -5.85
C GLU A 273 -2.50 13.06 -6.07
N ARG A 274 -1.56 13.37 -6.98
CA ARG A 274 -1.25 14.76 -7.35
C ARG A 274 -2.44 15.49 -7.96
N ALA A 275 -3.15 14.85 -8.88
CA ALA A 275 -4.34 15.42 -9.47
C ALA A 275 -5.48 15.63 -8.45
N THR A 276 -5.67 14.68 -7.55
CA THR A 276 -6.67 14.72 -6.47
C THR A 276 -6.36 15.83 -5.47
N MET A 277 -5.09 16.00 -5.11
CA MET A 277 -4.65 17.09 -4.26
C MET A 277 -4.75 18.45 -4.97
N ASN A 278 -4.47 18.52 -6.27
CA ASN A 278 -4.69 19.75 -7.06
C ASN A 278 -6.17 20.17 -7.05
N ALA A 279 -7.10 19.23 -7.28
CA ALA A 279 -8.53 19.49 -7.17
C ALA A 279 -8.94 19.92 -5.75
N THR A 280 -8.26 19.38 -4.73
CA THR A 280 -8.44 19.79 -3.32
C THR A 280 -7.99 21.24 -3.10
N PHE A 281 -6.83 21.64 -3.61
CA PHE A 281 -6.36 23.02 -3.54
C PHE A 281 -7.34 23.99 -4.23
N ASP A 282 -7.90 23.61 -5.37
CA ASP A 282 -8.90 24.42 -6.08
C ASP A 282 -10.18 24.63 -5.23
N ARG A 283 -10.68 23.57 -4.58
CA ARG A 283 -11.83 23.67 -3.65
C ARG A 283 -11.50 24.54 -2.43
N LEU A 284 -10.29 24.43 -1.90
CA LEU A 284 -9.85 25.21 -0.73
C LEU A 284 -9.79 26.70 -1.01
N GLN A 285 -9.51 27.12 -2.24
CA GLN A 285 -9.40 28.55 -2.57
C GLN A 285 -10.70 29.33 -2.27
N GLY A 286 -11.87 28.72 -2.50
CA GLY A 286 -13.19 29.30 -2.23
C GLY A 286 -13.88 28.80 -0.95
N ALA A 287 -13.28 27.87 -0.21
CA ALA A 287 -13.95 27.19 0.89
C ALA A 287 -14.24 28.11 2.10
N SER A 288 -15.35 27.84 2.80
CA SER A 288 -15.58 28.38 4.14
C SER A 288 -14.57 27.81 5.16
N VAL A 289 -14.51 28.38 6.36
CA VAL A 289 -13.69 27.80 7.45
C VAL A 289 -14.13 26.36 7.76
N SER A 290 -15.44 26.10 7.76
CA SER A 290 -16.00 24.75 7.93
C SER A 290 -15.64 23.83 6.77
N GLY A 291 -15.68 24.30 5.52
CA GLY A 291 -15.23 23.50 4.37
C GLY A 291 -13.73 23.18 4.42
N THR A 292 -12.90 24.13 4.83
CA THR A 292 -11.45 23.92 5.02
C THR A 292 -11.18 22.89 6.12
N LYS A 293 -11.94 22.97 7.22
CA LYS A 293 -11.92 22.02 8.32
C LYS A 293 -12.28 20.61 7.86
N SER A 294 -13.38 20.46 7.11
CA SER A 294 -13.81 19.17 6.57
C SER A 294 -12.74 18.51 5.69
N MET A 295 -12.11 19.28 4.80
CA MET A 295 -11.02 18.80 3.94
C MET A 295 -9.76 18.41 4.73
N TYR A 296 -9.42 19.17 5.79
CA TYR A 296 -8.35 18.79 6.71
C TYR A 296 -8.62 17.43 7.37
N TYR A 297 -9.85 17.18 7.83
CA TYR A 297 -10.21 15.90 8.46
C TYR A 297 -10.21 14.73 7.48
N ALA A 298 -10.68 14.96 6.26
CA ALA A 298 -10.57 13.98 5.18
C ALA A 298 -9.10 13.62 4.90
N ALA A 299 -8.21 14.63 4.84
CA ALA A 299 -6.78 14.42 4.60
C ALA A 299 -6.08 13.62 5.72
N VAL A 300 -6.55 13.68 6.97
CA VAL A 300 -6.03 12.86 8.08
C VAL A 300 -6.79 11.55 8.30
N GLY A 301 -7.77 11.23 7.43
CA GLY A 301 -8.56 9.99 7.52
C GLY A 301 -9.53 9.96 8.71
N SER A 302 -9.89 11.11 9.30
CA SER A 302 -10.86 11.18 10.39
C SER A 302 -12.27 11.42 9.85
N LYS A 303 -13.21 10.54 10.24
CA LYS A 303 -14.65 10.75 9.99
C LYS A 303 -15.31 11.65 11.04
N GLU A 304 -14.65 11.86 12.19
CA GLU A 304 -15.19 12.67 13.27
C GLU A 304 -14.64 14.10 13.23
N GLU A 305 -15.55 15.07 13.11
CA GLU A 305 -15.25 16.46 13.36
C GLU A 305 -15.32 16.76 14.87
N PRO A 306 -14.31 17.37 15.51
CA PRO A 306 -14.52 17.97 16.82
C PRO A 306 -15.53 19.12 16.71
N ARG A 307 -16.44 19.21 17.68
CA ARG A 307 -17.57 20.16 17.64
C ARG A 307 -17.12 21.62 17.47
N HIS A 308 -15.93 22.02 17.94
CA HIS A 308 -15.40 23.38 17.78
C HIS A 308 -13.87 23.42 17.60
N LEU A 309 -13.38 24.22 16.63
CA LEU A 309 -11.98 24.64 16.55
C LEU A 309 -11.78 25.88 17.45
N SER A 310 -10.61 25.99 18.09
CA SER A 310 -10.26 27.23 18.81
C SER A 310 -10.22 28.43 17.83
N ALA A 311 -10.54 29.63 18.31
CA ALA A 311 -10.46 30.85 17.48
C ALA A 311 -9.06 31.03 16.85
N ARG A 312 -8.01 30.62 17.57
CA ARG A 312 -6.62 30.59 17.06
C ARG A 312 -6.48 29.66 15.86
N SER A 313 -6.95 28.41 15.97
CA SER A 313 -6.89 27.43 14.88
C SER A 313 -7.66 27.91 13.65
N SER A 314 -8.85 28.49 13.84
CA SER A 314 -9.63 29.09 12.75
C SER A 314 -8.90 30.23 12.05
N PHE A 315 -8.24 31.10 12.82
CA PHE A 315 -7.42 32.18 12.27
C PHE A 315 -6.23 31.65 11.47
N PHE A 316 -5.51 30.63 11.97
CA PHE A 316 -4.40 30.02 11.25
C PHE A 316 -4.85 29.36 9.93
N LEU A 317 -5.99 28.67 9.91
CA LEU A 317 -6.54 28.10 8.68
C LEU A 317 -6.92 29.19 7.67
N LEU A 318 -7.46 30.32 8.14
CA LEU A 318 -7.75 31.47 7.29
C LEU A 318 -6.47 32.07 6.70
N ALA A 319 -5.44 32.29 7.53
CA ALA A 319 -4.14 32.80 7.10
C ALA A 319 -3.46 31.85 6.10
N TYR A 320 -3.54 30.54 6.34
CA TYR A 320 -3.08 29.51 5.40
C TYR A 320 -3.78 29.62 4.04
N ARG A 321 -5.11 29.65 4.03
CA ARG A 321 -5.91 29.65 2.80
C ARG A 321 -5.60 30.84 1.88
N TYR A 322 -5.34 32.01 2.45
CA TYR A 322 -5.02 33.19 1.66
C TYR A 322 -3.52 33.35 1.39
N GLY A 323 -2.67 33.23 2.41
CA GLY A 323 -1.25 33.54 2.29
C GLY A 323 -0.36 32.40 1.81
N PHE A 324 -0.76 31.14 2.02
CA PHE A 324 0.13 30.00 1.84
C PHE A 324 -0.42 28.88 0.95
N LEU A 325 -1.72 28.86 0.63
CA LEU A 325 -2.34 27.79 -0.16
C LEU A 325 -1.65 27.56 -1.51
N SER A 326 -1.33 28.63 -2.25
CA SER A 326 -0.68 28.53 -3.56
C SER A 326 0.77 28.05 -3.47
N SER A 327 1.52 28.50 -2.45
CA SER A 327 2.90 28.02 -2.25
C SER A 327 2.95 26.59 -1.71
N ASP A 328 1.96 26.17 -0.91
CA ASP A 328 1.78 24.78 -0.51
C ASP A 328 1.48 23.89 -1.73
N ARG A 329 0.56 24.33 -2.61
CA ARG A 329 0.29 23.62 -3.87
C ARG A 329 1.53 23.45 -4.73
N ALA A 330 2.31 24.52 -4.90
CA ALA A 330 3.56 24.48 -5.65
C ALA A 330 4.56 23.50 -5.03
N PHE A 331 4.75 23.56 -3.72
CA PHE A 331 5.60 22.64 -2.98
C PHE A 331 5.15 21.18 -3.11
N TYR A 332 3.86 20.90 -2.89
CA TYR A 332 3.27 19.56 -3.03
C TYR A 332 3.59 18.95 -4.39
N ASN A 333 3.35 19.71 -5.47
CA ASN A 333 3.55 19.23 -6.83
C ASN A 333 5.04 18.99 -7.15
N ARG A 334 5.95 19.82 -6.63
CA ARG A 334 7.40 19.58 -6.73
C ARG A 334 7.83 18.33 -5.98
N CYS A 335 7.30 18.09 -4.78
CA CYS A 335 7.54 16.85 -4.05
C CYS A 335 7.05 15.63 -4.84
N GLY A 336 5.84 15.71 -5.39
CA GLY A 336 5.30 14.67 -6.28
C GLY A 336 6.22 14.39 -7.46
N GLN A 337 6.74 15.43 -8.13
CA GLN A 337 7.66 15.26 -9.24
C GLN A 337 9.00 14.66 -8.82
N ARG A 338 9.60 15.10 -7.70
CA ARG A 338 10.83 14.50 -7.17
C ARG A 338 10.65 13.00 -6.91
N SER A 339 9.51 12.60 -6.35
CA SER A 339 9.18 11.19 -6.13
C SER A 339 8.98 10.42 -7.44
N LEU A 340 8.32 11.01 -8.44
CA LEU A 340 8.17 10.39 -9.77
C LEU A 340 9.50 10.23 -10.49
N ASP A 341 10.37 11.23 -10.44
CA ASP A 341 11.71 11.19 -11.05
C ASP A 341 12.56 10.10 -10.38
N LEU A 342 12.47 9.98 -9.05
CA LEU A 342 13.15 8.92 -8.30
C LEU A 342 12.64 7.52 -8.67
N LEU A 343 11.31 7.34 -8.73
CA LEU A 343 10.69 6.07 -9.11
C LEU A 343 11.01 5.69 -10.56
N ALA A 344 10.99 6.64 -11.50
CA ALA A 344 11.34 6.41 -12.90
C ALA A 344 12.79 5.95 -13.06
N GLY A 345 13.70 6.45 -12.21
CA GLY A 345 15.08 6.00 -12.15
C GLY A 345 15.30 4.66 -11.44
N SER A 346 14.23 4.02 -10.92
CA SER A 346 14.28 2.76 -10.17
C SER A 346 13.64 1.57 -10.89
N SER A 347 13.56 1.63 -12.23
CA SER A 347 12.98 0.56 -13.07
C SER A 347 13.72 -0.78 -12.95
N GLU A 348 15.05 -0.75 -12.84
CA GLU A 348 15.86 -1.97 -12.66
C GLU A 348 16.23 -2.22 -11.20
N THR A 349 16.52 -1.14 -10.45
CA THR A 349 17.07 -1.25 -9.09
C THR A 349 16.59 -0.11 -8.19
N TRP A 350 16.42 -0.41 -6.91
CA TRP A 350 16.07 0.54 -5.86
C TRP A 350 17.33 0.95 -5.10
N ASN A 351 17.47 2.25 -4.85
CA ASN A 351 18.56 2.80 -4.04
C ASN A 351 18.02 3.38 -2.72
N PRO A 352 18.02 2.61 -1.62
CA PRO A 352 17.46 3.04 -0.34
C PRO A 352 18.00 4.38 0.16
N LYS A 353 19.27 4.71 -0.11
CA LYS A 353 19.88 5.99 0.28
C LYS A 353 19.24 7.16 -0.46
N ALA A 354 19.00 7.04 -1.76
CA ALA A 354 18.34 8.09 -2.54
C ALA A 354 16.89 8.34 -2.04
N PHE A 355 16.15 7.28 -1.71
CA PHE A 355 14.82 7.40 -1.11
C PHE A 355 14.87 8.06 0.28
N ALA A 356 15.82 7.65 1.13
CA ALA A 356 16.00 8.23 2.46
C ALA A 356 16.41 9.72 2.41
N GLU A 357 17.22 10.12 1.43
CA GLU A 357 17.61 11.51 1.19
C GLU A 357 16.40 12.37 0.79
N VAL A 358 15.56 11.89 -0.13
CA VAL A 358 14.33 12.57 -0.52
C VAL A 358 13.36 12.68 0.67
N GLU A 359 13.16 11.60 1.42
CA GLU A 359 12.33 11.62 2.63
C GLU A 359 12.86 12.63 3.68
N LYS A 360 14.17 12.64 3.92
CA LYS A 360 14.83 13.56 4.85
C LYS A 360 14.68 15.01 4.39
N SER A 361 14.88 15.30 3.11
CA SER A 361 14.69 16.65 2.54
C SER A 361 13.26 17.12 2.74
N ILE A 362 12.27 16.28 2.40
CA ILE A 362 10.84 16.61 2.55
C ILE A 362 10.49 16.86 4.01
N LYS A 363 10.97 16.02 4.94
CA LYS A 363 10.75 16.22 6.39
C LYS A 363 11.34 17.54 6.86
N ALA A 364 12.57 17.88 6.43
CA ALA A 364 13.18 19.16 6.78
C ALA A 364 12.34 20.34 6.24
N GLU A 365 11.92 20.26 4.97
CA GLU A 365 11.08 21.26 4.28
C GLU A 365 9.62 21.30 4.80
N THR A 366 9.20 20.40 5.70
CA THR A 366 7.85 20.41 6.30
C THR A 366 7.89 20.52 7.83
N SER A 367 9.05 20.85 8.40
CA SER A 367 9.27 20.93 9.85
C SER A 367 9.13 22.37 10.40
N GLY A 368 9.12 22.50 11.73
CA GLY A 368 9.15 23.81 12.38
C GLY A 368 7.95 24.70 12.02
N PHE A 369 8.23 25.93 11.56
CA PHE A 369 7.18 26.85 11.08
C PHE A 369 6.56 26.38 9.75
N ASP A 370 7.27 25.58 8.96
CA ASP A 370 6.86 25.18 7.61
C ASP A 370 5.58 24.35 7.62
N ARG A 371 5.34 23.57 8.67
CA ARG A 371 4.11 22.79 8.86
C ARG A 371 2.84 23.65 8.82
N TYR A 372 2.94 24.92 9.22
CA TYR A 372 1.79 25.84 9.26
C TYR A 372 1.53 26.53 7.91
N ARG A 373 2.57 26.70 7.09
CA ARG A 373 2.45 27.22 5.72
C ARG A 373 2.28 26.12 4.67
N ARG A 374 2.54 24.86 5.03
CA ARG A 374 2.47 23.69 4.14
C ARG A 374 1.54 22.61 4.71
N ILE A 375 0.35 23.00 5.18
CA ILE A 375 -0.54 22.09 5.94
C ILE A 375 -0.82 20.80 5.16
N PHE A 376 -1.27 20.89 3.90
CA PHE A 376 -1.65 19.70 3.15
C PHE A 376 -0.45 18.89 2.71
N SER A 377 0.67 19.53 2.35
CA SER A 377 1.92 18.81 2.05
C SER A 377 2.50 18.11 3.27
N TRP A 378 2.47 18.75 4.44
CA TRP A 378 2.93 18.17 5.71
C TRP A 378 2.11 16.94 6.10
N LEU A 379 0.80 16.94 5.85
CA LEU A 379 -0.08 15.80 6.15
C LEU A 379 0.14 14.60 5.25
N SER A 380 0.35 14.85 3.96
CA SER A 380 0.25 13.80 2.93
C SER A 380 1.59 13.31 2.42
N VAL A 381 2.53 14.21 2.11
CA VAL A 381 3.79 13.85 1.43
C VAL A 381 4.64 12.89 2.27
N PRO A 382 4.86 13.12 3.59
CA PRO A 382 5.64 12.17 4.41
C PRO A 382 5.04 10.76 4.44
N THR A 383 3.71 10.67 4.48
CA THR A 383 2.98 9.38 4.49
C THR A 383 3.18 8.63 3.18
N ILE A 384 3.13 9.32 2.04
CA ILE A 384 3.37 8.73 0.72
C ILE A 384 4.82 8.23 0.59
N VAL A 385 5.81 9.09 0.87
CA VAL A 385 7.22 8.74 0.63
C VAL A 385 7.73 7.64 1.57
N SER A 386 7.22 7.58 2.79
CA SER A 386 7.56 6.50 3.74
C SER A 386 6.92 5.14 3.38
N GLY A 387 5.99 5.12 2.41
CA GLY A 387 5.39 3.90 1.87
C GLY A 387 6.24 3.19 0.81
N PHE A 388 7.14 3.91 0.10
CA PHE A 388 7.95 3.33 -0.99
C PHE A 388 8.76 2.07 -0.62
N PRO A 389 9.40 1.98 0.57
CA PRO A 389 10.11 0.78 0.98
C PRO A 389 9.23 -0.48 1.04
N ARG A 390 7.90 -0.33 1.17
CA ARG A 390 6.98 -1.47 1.15
C ARG A 390 6.83 -2.06 -0.25
N PHE A 391 6.76 -1.22 -1.28
CA PHE A 391 6.66 -1.69 -2.67
C PHE A 391 7.94 -2.40 -3.11
N ALA A 392 9.11 -1.83 -2.79
CA ALA A 392 10.39 -2.48 -3.02
C ALA A 392 10.48 -3.85 -2.33
N PHE A 393 10.07 -3.93 -1.06
CA PHE A 393 10.03 -5.20 -0.31
C PHE A 393 9.18 -6.26 -1.01
N VAL A 394 7.95 -5.91 -1.43
CA VAL A 394 7.06 -6.87 -2.07
C VAL A 394 7.58 -7.27 -3.45
N GLN A 395 8.11 -6.33 -4.25
CA GLN A 395 8.69 -6.65 -5.56
C GLN A 395 9.93 -7.56 -5.44
N SER A 396 10.82 -7.30 -4.48
CA SER A 396 11.97 -8.18 -4.21
C SER A 396 11.52 -9.57 -3.78
N ARG A 397 10.47 -9.67 -2.95
CA ARG A 397 9.90 -10.96 -2.58
C ARG A 397 9.24 -11.70 -3.73
N ILE A 398 8.59 -11.00 -4.67
CA ILE A 398 8.08 -11.59 -5.91
C ILE A 398 9.24 -12.17 -6.71
N SER A 399 10.32 -11.41 -6.91
CA SER A 399 11.54 -11.89 -7.58
C SER A 399 12.12 -13.14 -6.89
N GLN A 400 12.24 -13.14 -5.56
CA GLN A 400 12.69 -14.30 -4.79
C GLN A 400 11.78 -15.52 -4.96
N ALA A 401 10.46 -15.33 -4.95
CA ALA A 401 9.50 -16.42 -5.15
C ALA A 401 9.63 -17.06 -6.53
N ARG A 402 9.92 -16.27 -7.56
CA ARG A 402 10.19 -16.77 -8.93
C ARG A 402 11.46 -17.60 -8.99
N VAL A 403 12.54 -17.12 -8.37
CA VAL A 403 13.80 -17.88 -8.24
C VAL A 403 13.56 -19.16 -7.44
N ALA A 404 12.77 -19.11 -6.36
CA ALA A 404 12.41 -20.29 -5.58
C ALA A 404 11.62 -21.32 -6.42
N CYS A 405 10.70 -20.87 -7.28
CA CYS A 405 9.99 -21.75 -8.21
C CYS A 405 10.96 -22.41 -9.21
N ALA A 406 11.94 -21.67 -9.73
CA ALA A 406 13.00 -22.23 -10.57
C ALA A 406 13.86 -23.27 -9.82
N ILE A 407 14.24 -22.98 -8.56
CA ILE A 407 14.96 -23.93 -7.69
C ILE A 407 14.13 -25.20 -7.47
N GLN A 408 12.83 -25.07 -7.22
CA GLN A 408 11.93 -26.22 -7.04
C GLN A 408 11.89 -27.10 -8.29
N ARG A 409 11.74 -26.51 -9.47
CA ARG A 409 11.72 -27.22 -10.76
C ARG A 409 13.06 -27.90 -11.05
N TYR A 410 14.18 -27.19 -10.85
CA TYR A 410 15.52 -27.76 -10.92
C TYR A 410 15.66 -28.99 -10.01
N ALA A 411 15.26 -28.86 -8.74
CA ALA A 411 15.40 -29.91 -7.75
C ALA A 411 14.52 -31.13 -8.02
N LEU A 412 13.33 -30.95 -8.60
CA LEU A 412 12.49 -32.06 -9.03
C LEU A 412 13.13 -32.85 -10.19
N ARG A 413 13.78 -32.17 -11.13
CA ARG A 413 14.42 -32.79 -12.30
C ARG A 413 15.75 -33.47 -11.97
N HIS A 414 16.57 -32.83 -11.14
CA HIS A 414 17.93 -33.30 -10.83
C HIS A 414 18.01 -34.08 -9.52
N GLY A 415 17.00 -33.97 -8.65
CA GLY A 415 16.97 -34.63 -7.36
C GLY A 415 17.83 -33.99 -6.27
N ALA A 416 18.42 -32.83 -6.54
CA ALA A 416 19.22 -32.06 -5.61
C ALA A 416 18.96 -30.57 -5.80
N LEU A 417 19.16 -29.78 -4.74
CA LEU A 417 19.20 -28.32 -4.85
C LEU A 417 20.39 -27.89 -5.73
N PRO A 418 20.29 -26.76 -6.47
CA PRO A 418 21.43 -26.24 -7.21
C PRO A 418 22.56 -25.85 -6.26
N ASP A 419 23.82 -25.95 -6.70
CA ASP A 419 24.97 -25.53 -5.90
C ASP A 419 25.14 -24.01 -5.93
N ARG A 420 24.73 -23.37 -7.03
CA ARG A 420 24.71 -21.91 -7.23
C ARG A 420 23.56 -21.50 -8.13
N LEU A 421 23.13 -20.23 -8.05
CA LEU A 421 22.03 -19.72 -8.88
C LEU A 421 22.30 -19.78 -10.39
N ALA A 422 23.57 -19.72 -10.81
CA ALA A 422 23.96 -19.88 -12.20
C ALA A 422 23.59 -21.26 -12.79
N ASP A 423 23.40 -22.30 -11.97
CA ASP A 423 22.99 -23.63 -12.42
C ASP A 423 21.51 -23.68 -12.88
N LEU A 424 20.73 -22.62 -12.60
CA LEU A 424 19.36 -22.47 -13.08
C LEU A 424 19.29 -22.00 -14.56
N VAL A 425 20.41 -21.53 -15.11
CA VAL A 425 20.47 -20.91 -16.45
C VAL A 425 21.02 -21.92 -17.48
N PRO A 426 20.45 -22.00 -18.69
CA PRO A 426 19.28 -21.26 -19.19
C PRO A 426 17.93 -21.98 -18.96
N GLU A 427 17.95 -23.20 -18.43
CA GLU A 427 16.80 -24.11 -18.47
C GLU A 427 15.61 -23.67 -17.59
N GLU A 428 15.89 -23.19 -16.38
CA GLU A 428 14.86 -22.74 -15.45
C GLU A 428 14.69 -21.22 -15.46
N MET A 429 15.74 -20.49 -15.83
CA MET A 429 15.74 -19.01 -15.91
C MET A 429 16.56 -18.51 -17.10
N ALA A 430 16.08 -17.44 -17.75
CA ALA A 430 16.75 -16.86 -18.92
C ALA A 430 18.10 -16.18 -18.61
N GLY A 431 18.32 -15.79 -17.35
CA GLY A 431 19.55 -15.14 -16.89
C GLY A 431 19.69 -15.23 -15.39
N GLU A 432 20.89 -14.93 -14.88
CA GLU A 432 21.18 -15.04 -13.45
C GLU A 432 20.36 -14.02 -12.64
N PRO A 433 19.67 -14.44 -11.56
CA PRO A 433 18.89 -13.56 -10.71
C PRO A 433 19.73 -12.46 -10.05
N ARG A 434 19.21 -11.25 -10.04
CA ARG A 434 19.83 -10.09 -9.39
C ARG A 434 18.98 -9.57 -8.24
N ASP A 435 19.65 -8.96 -7.28
CA ASP A 435 18.99 -8.23 -6.21
C ASP A 435 18.44 -6.91 -6.77
N LEU A 436 17.15 -6.66 -6.54
CA LEU A 436 16.51 -5.40 -6.92
C LEU A 436 16.97 -4.25 -6.03
N ILE A 437 17.59 -4.53 -4.88
CA ILE A 437 18.23 -3.50 -4.06
C ILE A 437 19.69 -3.35 -4.52
N LEU A 438 20.04 -2.17 -5.02
CA LEU A 438 21.35 -1.80 -5.57
C LEU A 438 21.83 -2.62 -6.80
N GLY A 439 21.12 -3.65 -7.26
CA GLY A 439 21.43 -4.35 -8.52
C GLY A 439 22.52 -5.41 -8.43
N GLY A 440 22.95 -5.77 -7.22
CA GLY A 440 23.98 -6.79 -6.99
C GLY A 440 23.51 -8.21 -7.34
N PRO A 441 24.39 -9.22 -7.17
CA PRO A 441 23.96 -10.62 -7.26
C PRO A 441 22.93 -10.93 -6.17
N LEU A 442 21.91 -11.73 -6.49
CA LEU A 442 21.01 -12.25 -5.46
C LEU A 442 21.75 -13.34 -4.66
N HIS A 443 21.65 -13.30 -3.34
CA HIS A 443 22.44 -14.18 -2.49
C HIS A 443 21.73 -15.51 -2.24
N TYR A 444 22.47 -16.61 -2.33
CA TYR A 444 21.97 -17.97 -2.14
C TYR A 444 22.96 -18.80 -1.33
N ARG A 445 22.44 -19.55 -0.36
CA ARG A 445 23.23 -20.48 0.46
C ARG A 445 22.46 -21.77 0.65
N ARG A 446 23.07 -22.89 0.25
CA ARG A 446 22.55 -24.23 0.52
C ARG A 446 22.96 -24.69 1.93
N GLU A 447 22.01 -25.25 2.66
CA GLU A 447 22.16 -25.76 4.02
C GLU A 447 21.61 -27.20 4.07
N GLY A 448 22.38 -28.13 3.48
CA GLY A 448 21.98 -29.53 3.37
C GLY A 448 20.79 -29.71 2.42
N LYS A 449 19.60 -29.99 2.98
CA LYS A 449 18.31 -30.08 2.25
C LYS A 449 17.53 -28.77 2.28
N GLU A 450 18.03 -27.75 2.98
CA GLU A 450 17.42 -26.42 3.05
C GLU A 450 18.26 -25.43 2.25
N TYR A 451 17.71 -24.26 1.96
CA TYR A 451 18.45 -23.15 1.41
C TYR A 451 17.90 -21.82 1.90
N LEU A 452 18.77 -20.82 1.88
CA LEU A 452 18.43 -19.43 2.07
C LEU A 452 18.66 -18.69 0.76
N LEU A 453 17.70 -17.83 0.43
CA LEU A 453 17.76 -16.90 -0.69
C LEU A 453 17.47 -15.52 -0.11
N TRP A 454 18.37 -14.55 -0.27
CA TRP A 454 18.16 -13.23 0.33
C TRP A 454 18.58 -12.08 -0.56
N SER A 455 17.90 -10.96 -0.31
CA SER A 455 18.25 -9.63 -0.76
C SER A 455 18.83 -8.87 0.42
N ILE A 456 19.77 -7.97 0.16
CA ILE A 456 20.48 -7.14 1.17
C ILE A 456 19.58 -6.13 1.90
N GLY A 457 18.27 -6.17 1.65
CA GLY A 457 17.29 -5.41 2.39
C GLY A 457 17.38 -3.89 2.21
N TRP A 458 16.52 -3.15 2.93
CA TRP A 458 16.46 -1.69 2.80
C TRP A 458 17.56 -0.95 3.57
N ASN A 459 18.26 -1.63 4.48
CA ASN A 459 19.48 -1.11 5.10
C ASN A 459 20.66 -1.08 4.11
N ALA A 460 20.55 -1.80 2.99
CA ALA A 460 21.54 -1.87 1.92
C ALA A 460 22.91 -2.39 2.40
N VAL A 461 22.86 -3.36 3.32
CA VAL A 461 24.02 -4.05 3.89
C VAL A 461 23.71 -5.53 3.83
N ASP A 462 24.65 -6.34 3.33
CA ASP A 462 24.51 -7.81 3.40
C ASP A 462 24.76 -8.26 4.84
N ASP A 463 23.71 -8.72 5.50
CA ASP A 463 23.75 -9.23 6.87
C ASP A 463 23.94 -10.77 6.90
N GLY A 464 24.39 -11.38 5.80
CA GLY A 464 24.75 -12.80 5.73
C GLY A 464 23.56 -13.77 5.77
N GLY A 465 22.37 -13.30 5.42
CA GLY A 465 21.11 -14.02 5.46
C GLY A 465 20.42 -13.96 6.83
N GLU A 466 20.74 -12.97 7.67
CA GLU A 466 20.07 -12.76 8.95
C GLU A 466 18.76 -11.99 8.78
N ALA A 467 17.64 -12.59 9.20
CA ALA A 467 16.35 -11.92 9.19
C ALA A 467 16.08 -11.23 10.54
N SER A 468 15.62 -9.97 10.51
CA SER A 468 15.07 -9.32 11.72
C SER A 468 13.75 -9.99 12.11
N SER A 469 13.78 -10.80 13.17
CA SER A 469 12.64 -11.63 13.61
C SER A 469 11.53 -10.85 14.33
N SER A 470 11.78 -9.60 14.74
CA SER A 470 10.88 -8.81 15.59
C SER A 470 10.29 -7.56 14.93
N GLU A 471 10.74 -7.18 13.74
CA GLU A 471 10.39 -5.86 13.17
C GLU A 471 9.34 -5.91 12.06
N ARG A 472 8.26 -5.17 12.29
CA ARG A 472 7.14 -5.06 11.36
C ARG A 472 7.41 -4.15 10.16
N LYS A 473 8.40 -3.25 10.25
CA LYS A 473 8.71 -2.27 9.20
C LYS A 473 9.76 -2.83 8.24
N SER A 474 9.49 -2.79 6.93
CA SER A 474 10.46 -3.26 5.90
C SER A 474 11.79 -2.52 5.94
N THR A 475 11.80 -1.27 6.42
CA THR A 475 12.99 -0.43 6.58
C THR A 475 13.91 -0.83 7.73
N ALA A 476 13.40 -1.61 8.68
CA ALA A 476 14.13 -1.98 9.88
C ALA A 476 14.69 -3.40 9.77
N LYS A 477 14.07 -4.24 8.93
CA LYS A 477 14.61 -5.55 8.57
C LYS A 477 16.04 -5.42 8.05
N LEU A 478 16.89 -6.33 8.54
CA LEU A 478 18.19 -6.72 7.99
C LEU A 478 17.98 -7.27 6.56
N ASP A 479 18.51 -8.45 6.25
CA ASP A 479 18.25 -9.10 4.99
C ASP A 479 16.78 -9.49 4.83
N TRP A 480 16.31 -9.41 3.59
CA TRP A 480 15.01 -9.93 3.19
C TRP A 480 15.17 -11.39 2.79
N VAL A 481 15.00 -12.28 3.76
CA VAL A 481 15.28 -13.71 3.61
C VAL A 481 14.03 -14.48 3.17
N TRP A 482 14.21 -15.30 2.15
CA TRP A 482 13.32 -16.38 1.76
C TRP A 482 13.94 -17.71 2.18
N LYS A 483 13.17 -18.54 2.88
CA LYS A 483 13.60 -19.88 3.29
C LYS A 483 12.97 -20.94 2.40
N GLY A 484 13.78 -21.86 1.90
CA GLY A 484 13.29 -22.98 1.11
C GLY A 484 13.95 -24.29 1.48
N ARG A 485 13.42 -25.37 0.93
CA ARG A 485 13.95 -26.72 1.15
C ARG A 485 13.67 -27.61 -0.06
N LEU A 486 14.42 -28.71 -0.14
CA LEU A 486 14.30 -29.75 -1.15
C LEU A 486 12.84 -30.27 -1.19
N PRO A 487 12.32 -30.60 -2.39
CA PRO A 487 10.99 -31.18 -2.52
C PRO A 487 10.78 -32.39 -1.63
N VAL A 488 9.57 -32.53 -1.06
CA VAL A 488 9.16 -33.77 -0.39
C VAL A 488 8.87 -34.79 -1.48
N ARG A 489 9.75 -35.80 -1.63
CA ARG A 489 9.46 -36.93 -2.54
C ARG A 489 8.44 -37.84 -1.88
N GLU A 490 7.36 -38.17 -2.60
CA GLU A 490 6.44 -39.25 -2.26
C GLU A 490 7.13 -40.62 -2.32
#